data_AF-A0A7S2G8D0-F1
#
_entry.id   AF-A0A7S2G8D0-F1
#
_cell.length_a   1.000
_cell.length_b   1.000
_cell.length_c   1.000
_cell.angle_alpha   90.00
_cell.angle_beta   90.00
_cell.angle_gamma   90.00
#
_symmetry.space_group_name_H-M   'P 1'
#
loop_
_entity.id
_entity.type
_entity.pdbx_description
1 polymer ?
#
loop_
_entity_poly.entity_id
_entity_poly.type
_entity_poly.pdbx_seq_one_letter_code
_entity_poly.pdbx_strand_id
1 'polypeptide(L)'
;MDVQFGEHVPSHRRDANRVTSEEARAYEIPTRQDGASIGLVGDPELAHQPAYLGHMVNDCATLISSDAGSLAQYALAAATIANAAHVHVEGCHMASIALRDIDEGEEITCSYGPRYWLSRVGCTVSEMERAELALGAELRRGGELSRTMLPLMARENRAIPSWILDCFERSRA
;
A
#
# COMPACT_ATOMS: atom_id res chain seq x y z
N MET A 1 12.08 -12.79 -16.17
CA MET A 1 10.94 -11.95 -15.79
C MET A 1 10.40 -11.36 -17.07
N ASP A 2 9.12 -11.52 -17.35
CA ASP A 2 8.51 -10.86 -18.52
C ASP A 2 8.20 -9.40 -18.14
N VAL A 3 8.51 -8.45 -19.02
CA VAL A 3 8.35 -7.01 -18.77
C VAL A 3 7.52 -6.40 -19.88
N GLN A 4 6.43 -5.74 -19.50
CA GLN A 4 5.56 -5.02 -20.41
C GLN A 4 5.63 -3.52 -20.12
N PHE A 5 5.72 -2.72 -21.17
CA PHE A 5 5.76 -1.26 -21.05
C PHE A 5 4.42 -0.68 -21.43
N GLY A 6 3.93 0.26 -20.62
CA GLY A 6 2.76 1.05 -20.99
C GLY A 6 2.97 1.81 -22.29
N GLU A 7 1.89 2.04 -23.04
CA GLU A 7 1.98 2.73 -24.34
C GLU A 7 2.58 4.13 -24.23
N HIS A 8 2.36 4.81 -23.10
CA HIS A 8 2.90 6.12 -22.78
C HIS A 8 4.44 6.15 -22.60
N VAL A 9 5.10 4.99 -22.51
CA VAL A 9 6.57 4.91 -22.42
C VAL A 9 7.17 5.00 -23.84
N PRO A 10 7.98 6.02 -24.14
CA PRO A 10 8.64 6.15 -25.44
C PRO A 10 9.48 4.91 -25.76
N SER A 11 9.43 4.43 -27.00
CA SER A 11 10.10 3.18 -27.42
C SER A 11 11.60 3.16 -27.09
N HIS A 12 12.30 4.29 -27.26
CA HIS A 12 13.72 4.43 -26.95
C HIS A 12 14.07 4.36 -25.45
N ARG A 13 13.06 4.41 -24.57
CA ARG A 13 13.21 4.30 -23.10
C ARG A 13 12.79 2.95 -22.53
N ARG A 14 12.32 2.03 -23.39
CA ARG A 14 11.86 0.69 -23.01
C ARG A 14 13.06 -0.24 -22.79
N ASP A 15 13.70 -0.07 -21.63
CA ASP A 15 14.80 -0.90 -21.18
C ASP A 15 14.37 -1.73 -19.97
N ALA A 16 14.30 -3.06 -20.15
CA ALA A 16 13.88 -3.99 -19.12
C ALA A 16 14.85 -4.03 -17.93
N ASN A 17 16.16 -3.88 -18.16
CA ASN A 17 17.16 -3.93 -17.09
C ASN A 17 17.02 -2.73 -16.17
N ARG A 18 16.72 -1.56 -16.73
CA ARG A 18 16.50 -0.32 -15.98
C ARG A 18 15.31 -0.44 -15.02
N VAL A 19 14.17 -0.91 -15.52
CA VAL A 19 12.92 -1.00 -14.72
C VAL A 19 12.87 -2.21 -13.78
N THR A 20 13.82 -3.14 -13.89
CA THR A 20 13.95 -4.30 -12.96
C THR A 20 15.09 -4.15 -11.97
N SER A 21 15.81 -3.02 -11.99
CA SER A 21 16.84 -2.69 -11.01
C SER A 21 16.28 -2.56 -9.60
N GLU A 22 17.12 -2.75 -8.58
CA GLU A 22 16.72 -2.59 -7.17
C GLU A 22 16.18 -1.18 -6.88
N GLU A 23 16.79 -0.16 -7.48
CA GLU A 23 16.39 1.24 -7.36
C GLU A 23 15.01 1.48 -7.97
N ALA A 24 14.75 0.95 -9.19
CA ALA A 24 13.44 1.07 -9.82
C ALA A 24 12.34 0.37 -9.01
N ARG A 25 12.67 -0.75 -8.36
CA ARG A 25 11.73 -1.48 -7.50
C ARG A 25 11.35 -0.72 -6.22
N ALA A 26 11.99 0.41 -5.90
CA ALA A 26 11.49 1.32 -4.88
C ALA A 26 10.14 1.95 -5.24
N TYR A 27 9.79 2.00 -6.54
CA TYR A 27 8.53 2.50 -7.07
C TYR A 27 7.60 1.35 -7.54
N GLU A 28 7.90 0.12 -7.13
CA GLU A 28 7.09 -1.06 -7.43
C GLU A 28 5.87 -1.12 -6.51
N ILE A 29 4.69 -1.21 -7.11
CA ILE A 29 3.45 -1.52 -6.43
C ILE A 29 3.11 -2.99 -6.74
N PRO A 30 3.23 -3.90 -5.76
CA PRO A 30 2.89 -5.30 -5.96
C PRO A 30 1.37 -5.46 -6.03
N THR A 31 0.90 -6.24 -7.00
CA THR A 31 -0.52 -6.55 -7.13
C THR A 31 -0.76 -7.96 -7.68
N ARG A 32 -2.02 -8.39 -7.71
CA ARG A 32 -2.48 -9.61 -8.33
C ARG A 32 -3.41 -9.30 -9.50
N GLN A 33 -3.11 -9.88 -10.65
CA GLN A 33 -3.98 -9.90 -11.82
C GLN A 33 -4.19 -11.34 -12.26
N ASP A 34 -5.45 -11.77 -12.40
CA ASP A 34 -5.81 -13.14 -12.81
C ASP A 34 -5.14 -14.25 -11.97
N GLY A 35 -4.95 -14.00 -10.67
CA GLY A 35 -4.32 -14.94 -9.73
C GLY A 35 -2.79 -14.97 -9.77
N ALA A 36 -2.15 -14.25 -10.69
CA ALA A 36 -0.70 -14.10 -10.77
C ALA A 36 -0.23 -12.84 -10.03
N SER A 37 0.93 -12.92 -9.37
CA SER A 37 1.59 -11.74 -8.79
C SER A 37 2.27 -10.94 -9.90
N ILE A 38 1.95 -9.66 -10.01
CA ILE A 38 2.61 -8.73 -10.93
C ILE A 38 3.15 -7.53 -10.15
N GLY A 39 4.22 -6.93 -10.65
CA GLY A 39 4.81 -5.70 -10.12
C GLY A 39 4.56 -4.56 -11.09
N LEU A 40 3.92 -3.49 -10.63
CA LEU A 40 3.74 -2.27 -11.41
C LEU A 40 4.86 -1.30 -11.02
N VAL A 41 5.80 -1.03 -11.93
CA VAL A 41 6.96 -0.19 -11.64
C VAL A 41 6.75 1.19 -12.23
N GLY A 42 6.77 2.22 -11.37
CA GLY A 42 6.79 3.61 -11.79
C GLY A 42 8.18 4.02 -12.31
N ASP A 43 8.24 4.74 -13.43
CA ASP A 43 9.50 5.31 -13.92
C ASP A 43 9.71 6.71 -13.31
N PRO A 44 10.65 6.91 -12.36
CA PRO A 44 10.85 8.21 -11.70
C PRO A 44 11.28 9.32 -12.67
N GLU A 45 11.95 8.97 -13.76
CA GLU A 45 12.33 9.93 -14.80
C GLU A 45 11.13 10.37 -15.66
N LEU A 46 9.97 9.72 -15.50
CA LEU A 46 8.71 10.07 -16.14
C LEU A 46 7.67 10.56 -15.10
N ALA A 47 8.09 11.07 -13.94
CA ALA A 47 7.19 11.60 -12.91
C ALA A 47 6.27 12.75 -13.37
N HIS A 48 6.58 13.38 -14.52
CA HIS A 48 5.71 14.37 -15.16
C HIS A 48 4.55 13.74 -15.95
N GLN A 49 4.59 12.43 -16.23
CA GLN A 49 3.52 11.71 -16.90
C GLN A 49 2.43 11.37 -15.88
N PRO A 50 1.15 11.75 -16.14
CA PRO A 50 0.06 11.48 -15.22
C PRO A 50 -0.09 9.99 -14.84
N ALA A 51 0.29 9.08 -15.74
CA ALA A 51 0.25 7.64 -15.51
C ALA A 51 1.16 7.16 -14.36
N TYR A 52 2.19 7.93 -13.99
CA TYR A 52 3.12 7.58 -12.93
C TYR A 52 2.90 8.31 -11.61
N LEU A 53 2.04 9.33 -11.58
CA LEU A 53 1.84 10.14 -10.37
C LEU A 53 1.37 9.29 -9.17
N GLY A 54 0.58 8.25 -9.41
CA GLY A 54 0.17 7.31 -8.37
C GLY A 54 1.34 6.56 -7.71
N HIS A 55 2.42 6.29 -8.45
CA HIS A 55 3.63 5.64 -7.91
C HIS A 55 4.47 6.58 -7.04
N MET A 56 4.22 7.88 -7.12
CA MET A 56 4.97 8.91 -6.39
C MET A 56 4.24 9.36 -5.12
N VAL A 57 3.07 8.79 -4.82
CA VAL A 57 2.31 9.08 -3.61
C VAL A 57 3.08 8.55 -2.40
N ASN A 58 3.30 9.39 -1.40
CA ASN A 58 3.99 9.00 -0.17
C ASN A 58 3.11 8.12 0.73
N ASP A 59 3.74 7.29 1.54
CA ASP A 59 3.03 6.62 2.63
C ASP A 59 2.59 7.65 3.67
N CYS A 60 1.42 7.40 4.26
CA CYS A 60 0.84 8.18 5.35
C CYS A 60 1.62 8.06 6.67
N ALA A 61 2.45 7.03 6.82
CA ALA A 61 3.29 6.81 7.99
C ALA A 61 4.48 5.90 7.69
N THR A 62 5.45 5.86 8.60
CA THR A 62 6.57 4.91 8.58
C THR A 62 6.41 3.88 9.70
N LEU A 63 6.62 2.60 9.40
CA LEU A 63 6.68 1.55 10.40
C LEU A 63 8.15 1.25 10.75
N ILE A 64 8.51 1.49 12.02
CA ILE A 64 9.90 1.45 12.51
C ILE A 64 10.34 0.07 13.06
N SER A 65 9.39 -0.81 13.39
CA SER A 65 9.66 -2.14 13.94
C SER A 65 8.47 -3.08 13.78
N SER A 66 8.72 -4.38 13.95
CA SER A 66 7.72 -5.45 13.79
C SER A 66 6.92 -5.78 15.05
N ASP A 67 7.04 -4.99 16.12
CA ASP A 67 6.28 -5.22 17.34
C ASP A 67 4.82 -4.77 17.18
N ALA A 68 3.93 -5.42 17.94
CA ALA A 68 2.49 -5.19 17.82
C ALA A 68 2.07 -3.74 18.08
N GLY A 69 2.80 -3.00 18.93
CA GLY A 69 2.52 -1.59 19.21
C GLY A 69 2.79 -0.72 17.99
N SER A 70 3.96 -0.90 17.36
CA SER A 70 4.33 -0.16 16.14
C SER A 70 3.40 -0.48 14.96
N LEU A 71 3.01 -1.74 14.80
CA LEU A 71 2.01 -2.16 13.80
C LEU A 71 0.65 -1.51 14.05
N ALA A 72 0.20 -1.47 15.30
CA ALA A 72 -1.06 -0.82 15.65
C ALA A 72 -1.03 0.69 15.38
N GLN A 73 0.07 1.36 15.70
CA GLN A 73 0.26 2.79 15.40
C GLN A 73 0.24 3.05 13.89
N TYR A 74 0.93 2.22 13.11
CA TYR A 74 0.90 2.32 11.65
C TYR A 74 -0.50 2.08 11.08
N ALA A 75 -1.22 1.05 11.55
CA ALA A 75 -2.59 0.78 11.14
C ALA A 75 -3.55 1.94 11.48
N LEU A 76 -3.37 2.55 12.66
CA LEU A 76 -4.15 3.73 13.05
C LEU A 76 -3.86 4.92 12.15
N ALA A 77 -2.59 5.20 11.84
CA ALA A 77 -2.19 6.25 10.92
C ALA A 77 -2.77 6.00 9.51
N ALA A 78 -2.66 4.77 9.01
CA ALA A 78 -3.25 4.38 7.73
C ALA A 78 -4.77 4.55 7.67
N ALA A 79 -5.47 4.33 8.78
CA ALA A 79 -6.92 4.54 8.84
C ALA A 79 -7.34 6.02 9.00
N THR A 80 -6.44 6.88 9.48
CA THR A 80 -6.79 8.25 9.89
C THR A 80 -6.19 9.33 8.99
N ILE A 81 -4.95 9.14 8.54
CA ILE A 81 -4.14 10.09 7.76
C ILE A 81 -4.31 9.86 6.27
N ALA A 82 -4.23 8.60 5.81
CA ALA A 82 -4.31 8.27 4.38
C ALA A 82 -5.59 8.87 3.77
N ASN A 83 -5.42 9.59 2.66
CA ASN A 83 -6.49 10.27 1.94
C ASN A 83 -6.66 9.74 0.51
N ALA A 84 -5.79 8.82 0.08
CA ALA A 84 -5.89 8.09 -1.18
C ALA A 84 -5.62 6.59 -1.01
N ALA A 85 -6.10 5.79 -1.97
CA ALA A 85 -5.83 4.36 -2.05
C ALA A 85 -5.57 3.92 -3.49
N HIS A 86 -4.75 2.89 -3.66
CA HIS A 86 -4.59 2.21 -4.93
C HIS A 86 -5.66 1.10 -5.05
N VAL A 87 -6.34 1.07 -6.19
CA VAL A 87 -7.40 0.09 -6.48
C VAL A 87 -7.22 -0.49 -7.87
N HIS A 88 -7.76 -1.69 -8.05
CA HIS A 88 -7.90 -2.31 -9.37
C HIS A 88 -9.22 -1.88 -9.98
N VAL A 89 -9.15 -1.36 -11.21
CA VAL A 89 -10.33 -1.02 -12.01
C VAL A 89 -10.23 -1.83 -13.29
N GLU A 90 -11.34 -2.41 -13.73
CA GLU A 90 -11.35 -3.20 -14.96
C GLU A 90 -10.79 -2.37 -16.14
N GLY A 91 -9.84 -2.95 -16.88
CA GLY A 91 -9.13 -2.25 -17.96
C GLY A 91 -8.04 -1.28 -17.50
N CYS A 92 -7.77 -1.17 -16.20
CA CYS A 92 -6.70 -0.35 -15.62
C CYS A 92 -5.87 -1.17 -14.62
N HIS A 93 -4.56 -1.25 -14.82
CA HIS A 93 -3.69 -2.00 -13.90
C HIS A 93 -3.74 -1.44 -12.47
N MET A 94 -3.82 -0.11 -12.33
CA MET A 94 -3.93 0.57 -11.05
C MET A 94 -4.56 1.95 -11.24
N ALA A 95 -5.56 2.25 -10.43
CA ALA A 95 -6.06 3.61 -10.23
C ALA A 95 -5.72 4.08 -8.81
N SER A 96 -5.46 5.38 -8.66
CA SER A 96 -5.41 6.02 -7.34
C SER A 96 -6.70 6.80 -7.15
N ILE A 97 -7.44 6.47 -6.10
CA ILE A 97 -8.72 7.12 -5.77
C ILE A 97 -8.59 7.89 -4.46
N ALA A 98 -9.31 9.01 -4.37
CA ALA A 98 -9.44 9.73 -3.11
C ALA A 98 -10.39 8.97 -2.17
N LEU A 99 -10.06 8.96 -0.88
CA LEU A 99 -10.87 8.34 0.19
C LEU A 99 -11.79 9.34 0.89
N ARG A 100 -11.63 10.62 0.57
CA ARG A 100 -12.37 11.78 1.05
C ARG A 100 -12.05 12.97 0.13
N ASP A 101 -12.70 14.09 0.35
CA ASP A 101 -12.29 15.35 -0.25
C ASP A 101 -10.85 15.71 0.21
N ILE A 102 -10.07 16.22 -0.74
CA ILE A 102 -8.68 16.63 -0.56
C ILE A 102 -8.60 18.10 -1.00
N ASP A 103 -8.20 18.98 -0.09
CA ASP A 103 -8.13 20.42 -0.35
C ASP A 103 -6.90 20.78 -1.20
N GLU A 104 -6.96 21.93 -1.88
CA GLU A 104 -5.80 22.46 -2.62
C GLU A 104 -4.61 22.68 -1.67
N GLY A 105 -3.44 22.15 -2.06
CA GLY A 105 -2.22 22.23 -1.26
C GLY A 105 -2.10 21.14 -0.19
N GLU A 106 -3.13 20.30 -0.01
CA GLU A 106 -3.04 19.13 0.85
C GLU A 106 -2.19 18.03 0.17
N GLU A 107 -1.29 17.40 0.94
CA GLU A 107 -0.50 16.28 0.44
C GLU A 107 -1.38 15.02 0.24
N ILE A 108 -1.25 14.40 -0.92
CA ILE A 108 -1.87 13.10 -1.19
C ILE A 108 -1.01 12.01 -0.53
N THR A 109 -1.62 11.20 0.32
CA THR A 109 -0.96 10.09 1.03
C THR A 109 -1.78 8.81 0.90
N CYS A 110 -1.08 7.68 0.75
CA CYS A 110 -1.69 6.35 0.76
C CYS A 110 -1.05 5.47 1.84
N SER A 111 -1.49 4.23 1.99
CA SER A 111 -0.82 3.26 2.84
C SER A 111 -0.08 2.24 1.98
N TYR A 112 1.23 2.09 2.16
CA TYR A 112 2.00 1.02 1.50
C TYR A 112 1.79 -0.35 2.15
N GLY A 113 1.19 -0.37 3.34
CA GLY A 113 0.96 -1.56 4.14
C GLY A 113 2.20 -1.97 4.94
N PRO A 114 2.01 -2.75 6.01
CA PRO A 114 3.08 -3.12 6.93
C PRO A 114 4.15 -3.97 6.24
N ARG A 115 3.78 -4.83 5.27
CA ARG A 115 4.73 -5.70 4.56
C ARG A 115 5.82 -4.90 3.85
N TYR A 116 5.46 -3.77 3.25
CA TYR A 116 6.43 -2.90 2.59
C TYR A 116 7.53 -2.49 3.56
N TRP A 117 7.17 -1.88 4.69
CA TRP A 117 8.13 -1.42 5.69
C TRP A 117 8.89 -2.56 6.35
N LEU A 118 8.20 -3.65 6.71
CA LEU A 118 8.84 -4.81 7.33
C LEU A 118 9.91 -5.42 6.42
N SER A 119 9.70 -5.40 5.09
CA SER A 119 10.73 -5.83 4.15
C SER A 119 11.97 -4.92 4.15
N ARG A 120 11.80 -3.61 4.41
CA ARG A 120 12.88 -2.62 4.45
C ARG A 120 13.68 -2.66 5.75
N VAL A 121 13.07 -3.07 6.86
CA VAL A 121 13.76 -3.28 8.14
C VAL A 121 14.35 -4.69 8.28
N GLY A 122 14.31 -5.49 7.21
CA GLY A 122 14.97 -6.79 7.14
C GLY A 122 14.20 -7.95 7.77
N CYS A 123 12.89 -7.81 8.01
CA CYS A 123 12.07 -8.92 8.47
C CYS A 123 11.98 -10.02 7.40
N THR A 124 12.01 -11.26 7.85
CA THR A 124 11.67 -12.44 7.05
C THR A 124 10.17 -12.52 6.79
N VAL A 125 9.77 -13.30 5.77
CA VAL A 125 8.34 -13.53 5.46
C VAL A 125 7.57 -14.05 6.67
N SER A 126 8.15 -15.00 7.42
CA SER A 126 7.51 -15.56 8.62
C SER A 126 7.39 -14.55 9.77
N GLU A 127 8.30 -13.58 9.88
CA GLU A 127 8.16 -12.47 10.85
C GLU A 127 7.03 -11.53 10.46
N MET A 128 6.90 -11.22 9.17
CA MET A 128 5.79 -10.40 8.66
C MET A 128 4.43 -11.08 8.91
N GLU A 129 4.32 -12.38 8.67
CA GLU A 129 3.09 -13.14 8.93
C GLU A 129 2.72 -13.14 10.40
N ARG A 130 3.70 -13.31 11.30
CA ARG A 130 3.46 -13.22 12.76
C ARG A 130 3.01 -11.82 13.18
N ALA A 131 3.60 -10.78 12.60
CA ALA A 131 3.23 -9.39 12.83
C ALA A 131 1.77 -9.10 12.41
N GLU A 132 1.38 -9.53 11.21
CA GLU A 132 0.00 -9.40 10.70
C GLU A 132 -1.02 -10.13 11.59
N LEU A 133 -0.69 -11.36 12.02
CA LEU A 133 -1.53 -12.13 12.95
C LEU A 133 -1.68 -11.44 14.31
N ALA A 134 -0.60 -10.87 14.85
CA ALA A 134 -0.62 -10.13 16.11
C ALA A 134 -1.49 -8.88 16.01
N LEU A 135 -1.43 -8.14 14.90
CA LEU A 135 -2.30 -7.00 14.62
C LEU A 135 -3.78 -7.43 14.55
N GLY A 136 -4.09 -8.51 13.84
CA GLY A 136 -5.44 -9.06 13.79
C GLY A 136 -5.97 -9.49 15.16
N ALA A 137 -5.10 -10.03 16.02
CA ALA A 137 -5.44 -10.34 17.41
C ALA A 137 -5.70 -9.07 18.24
N GLU A 138 -4.90 -8.01 18.10
CA GLU A 138 -5.16 -6.71 18.74
C GLU A 138 -6.51 -6.12 18.33
N LEU A 139 -6.81 -6.12 17.02
CA LEU A 139 -8.07 -5.62 16.48
C LEU A 139 -9.30 -6.35 17.07
N ARG A 140 -9.15 -7.62 17.47
CA ARG A 140 -10.24 -8.40 18.07
C ARG A 140 -10.37 -8.25 19.57
N ARG A 141 -9.27 -7.96 20.28
CA ARG A 141 -9.29 -7.77 21.74
C ARG A 141 -10.12 -6.56 22.17
N GLY A 142 -10.52 -5.69 21.24
CA GLY A 142 -11.28 -4.48 21.58
C GLY A 142 -10.39 -3.42 22.22
N GLY A 143 -9.08 -3.44 21.92
CA GLY A 143 -8.10 -2.49 22.44
C GLY A 143 -8.33 -1.07 21.94
N GLU A 144 -7.39 -0.18 22.21
CA GLU A 144 -7.42 1.22 21.72
C GLU A 144 -7.53 1.29 20.19
N LEU A 145 -6.77 0.44 19.48
CA LEU A 145 -6.85 0.33 18.03
C LEU A 145 -8.26 -0.01 17.56
N SER A 146 -8.87 -1.07 18.10
CA SER A 146 -10.25 -1.46 17.74
C SER A 146 -11.26 -0.37 18.06
N ARG A 147 -11.14 0.27 19.23
CA ARG A 147 -12.07 1.34 19.66
C ARG A 147 -11.98 2.58 18.77
N THR A 148 -10.84 2.81 18.14
CA THR A 148 -10.67 3.91 17.19
C THR A 148 -11.05 3.50 15.77
N MET A 149 -10.63 2.32 15.33
CA MET A 149 -10.86 1.83 13.98
C MET A 149 -12.31 1.42 13.75
N LEU A 150 -12.94 0.65 14.64
CA LEU A 150 -14.30 0.14 14.44
C LEU A 150 -15.33 1.26 14.16
N PRO A 151 -15.34 2.39 14.89
CA PRO A 151 -16.20 3.53 14.56
C PRO A 151 -15.86 4.19 13.22
N LEU A 152 -14.58 4.22 12.82
CA LEU A 152 -14.18 4.72 11.51
C LEU A 152 -14.69 3.81 10.39
N MET A 153 -14.66 2.49 10.56
CA MET A 153 -15.22 1.55 9.57
C MET A 153 -16.75 1.61 9.50
N ALA A 154 -17.41 1.88 10.63
CA ALA A 154 -18.86 1.98 10.69
C ALA A 154 -19.41 3.27 10.06
N ARG A 155 -18.58 4.30 9.93
CA ARG A 155 -18.92 5.51 9.16
C ARG A 155 -18.72 5.16 7.69
N GLU A 156 -19.81 4.96 6.96
CA GLU A 156 -19.87 4.53 5.54
C GLU A 156 -19.07 5.42 4.54
N ASN A 157 -18.36 6.43 5.01
CA ASN A 157 -17.64 7.43 4.21
C ASN A 157 -16.11 7.41 4.38
N ARG A 158 -15.52 6.40 5.04
CA ARG A 158 -14.05 6.21 5.01
C ARG A 158 -13.71 4.80 4.57
N ALA A 159 -13.09 4.66 3.40
CA ALA A 159 -12.50 3.39 3.01
C ALA A 159 -11.30 3.10 3.90
N ILE A 160 -11.22 1.88 4.41
CA ILE A 160 -10.09 1.40 5.18
C ILE A 160 -9.18 0.63 4.26
N PRO A 161 -7.85 0.79 4.37
CA PRO A 161 -6.91 -0.04 3.63
C PRO A 161 -7.24 -1.54 3.80
N SER A 162 -7.44 -2.24 2.68
CA SER A 162 -7.89 -3.64 2.64
C SER A 162 -7.00 -4.58 3.46
N TRP A 163 -5.69 -4.31 3.51
CA TRP A 163 -4.75 -5.10 4.28
C TRP A 163 -5.07 -5.15 5.79
N ILE A 164 -5.74 -4.12 6.34
CA ILE A 164 -6.17 -4.12 7.73
C ILE A 164 -7.32 -5.12 7.94
N LEU A 165 -8.25 -5.19 6.99
CA LEU A 165 -9.33 -6.18 6.98
C LEU A 165 -8.75 -7.59 6.84
N ASP A 166 -7.78 -7.78 5.96
CA ASP A 166 -7.10 -9.07 5.76
C ASP A 166 -6.44 -9.57 7.06
N CYS A 167 -5.76 -8.68 7.81
CA CYS A 167 -5.17 -9.04 9.11
C CYS A 167 -6.23 -9.50 10.10
N PHE A 168 -7.36 -8.77 10.16
CA PHE A 168 -8.49 -9.12 11.01
C PHE A 168 -9.10 -10.48 10.63
N GLU A 169 -9.29 -10.76 9.35
CA GLU A 169 -9.86 -12.01 8.86
C GLU A 169 -8.92 -13.20 9.06
N ARG A 170 -7.65 -13.09 8.67
CA ARG A 170 -6.64 -14.16 8.81
C ARG A 170 -6.49 -14.65 10.23
N SER A 171 -6.60 -13.72 11.17
CA SER A 171 -6.45 -14.06 12.57
C SER A 171 -7.57 -15.00 13.08
N ARG A 172 -8.70 -15.14 12.35
CA ARG A 172 -9.83 -16.05 12.67
C ARG A 172 -9.57 -17.52 12.33
N ALA A 173 -8.63 -17.79 11.42
CA ALA A 173 -8.21 -19.13 11.02
C ALA A 173 -7.23 -19.72 12.04
#